data_AF-A0A8K1GS23-F1
#
_entry.id   AF-A0A8K1GS23-F1
#
_cell.length_a   1.000
_cell.length_b   1.000
_cell.length_c   1.000
_cell.angle_alpha   90.00
_cell.angle_beta   90.00
_cell.angle_gamma   90.00
#
_symmetry.space_group_name_H-M   'P 1'
#
loop_
_entity.id
_entity.type
_entity.pdbx_description
1 polymer ?
#
loop_
_entity_poly.entity_id
_entity_poly.type
_entity_poly.pdbx_seq_one_letter_code
_entity_poly.pdbx_strand_id
1 'polypeptide(L)'
;MAAHGAAPPPGLGEVRDAERRLRGRIHRTPLLTCAGLDRVAGRRLLFKCELLQKTGSFKIRGALNAVRSLVEESERTGRELPRAVVTHSSGNHGQALACAAQAEGIPAYIVVPRTAPQCKQDAIRAYGATVVPCDPTDKSRAETASTVVQETGGVLVHPNQEPAVIAGQGTIALEVLEQVREMQSPCQKPSPFLSAQAPHINAVVVPVGGGGMVAGIAVAIKALRPDVKVFAAEPSNVDDCYQSKVRGELTPNLHPRDTIADAVKTSIGPNTWPIIRDLVDDVLTVSEEEIKIRGALNAVRSLVEESERTGRELPRAVVTHSSGNHGQALACAAQAEGIPAYIVVPRTAPQCKQDAIRAYGATVVPCDPTDKSRAETASTVVQETGGVLVHPNQEPAVIAGQGTIALEVLEQAPHINAVVVPVGGGGMVAGIAVAIKALRPDVKVFAAEPSNVDDCYQSKVRGELTPNLHPRDTIADAVKTSIGPNTWPIIRDLVDDVLTVSEEEIKRATWLVWERMKLLIEPTAGVGLAAVLSEQFQAVPWDVQNVCIVLCGGNVDLRSLTWLTDLSGKAE
;
A
#
# COMPACT_ATOMS: atom_id res chain seq x y z
N MET A 1 -40.93 -3.48 24.00
CA MET A 1 -39.88 -3.09 23.03
C MET A 1 -40.57 -2.86 21.70
N ALA A 2 -40.39 -1.70 21.07
CA ALA A 2 -40.84 -1.53 19.68
C ALA A 2 -39.77 -2.15 18.76
N ALA A 3 -40.17 -3.03 17.85
CA ALA A 3 -39.26 -3.46 16.79
C ALA A 3 -39.06 -2.27 15.83
N HIS A 4 -37.84 -1.74 15.75
CA HIS A 4 -37.47 -0.92 14.60
C HIS A 4 -37.51 -1.83 13.37
N GLY A 5 -38.50 -1.63 12.50
CA GLY A 5 -38.58 -2.33 11.23
C GLY A 5 -37.32 -2.03 10.40
N ALA A 6 -36.87 -3.01 9.61
CA ALA A 6 -35.74 -2.84 8.72
C ALA A 6 -35.97 -1.63 7.80
N ALA A 7 -35.07 -0.66 7.85
CA ALA A 7 -35.12 0.50 6.96
C ALA A 7 -34.96 0.02 5.50
N PRO A 8 -35.64 0.64 4.52
CA PRO A 8 -35.54 0.23 3.13
C PRO A 8 -34.09 0.31 2.65
N PRO A 9 -33.61 -0.67 1.87
CA PRO A 9 -32.25 -0.65 1.34
C PRO A 9 -32.08 0.54 0.37
N PRO A 10 -30.92 1.24 0.39
CA PRO A 10 -30.69 2.37 -0.51
C PRO A 10 -30.54 1.89 -1.97
N GLY A 11 -31.00 2.73 -2.90
CA GLY A 11 -30.83 2.54 -4.34
C GLY A 11 -29.73 3.43 -4.93
N LEU A 12 -29.68 3.48 -6.26
CA LEU A 12 -28.72 4.32 -7.00
C LEU A 12 -28.93 5.82 -6.76
N GLY A 13 -30.14 6.26 -6.41
CA GLY A 13 -30.43 7.66 -6.09
C GLY A 13 -29.68 8.13 -4.85
N GLU A 14 -29.82 7.37 -3.77
CA GLU A 14 -29.17 7.63 -2.48
C GLU A 14 -27.63 7.59 -2.60
N VAL A 15 -27.08 6.72 -3.45
CA VAL A 15 -25.64 6.68 -3.74
C VAL A 15 -25.17 7.93 -4.50
N ARG A 16 -25.98 8.46 -5.44
CA ARG A 16 -25.67 9.72 -6.15
C ARG A 16 -25.78 10.94 -5.23
N ASP A 17 -26.75 10.97 -4.33
CA ASP A 17 -26.84 12.00 -3.28
C ASP A 17 -25.65 11.93 -2.30
N ALA A 18 -25.19 10.72 -1.97
CA ALA A 18 -23.97 10.56 -1.19
C ALA A 18 -22.73 11.08 -1.94
N GLU A 19 -22.62 10.80 -3.25
CA GLU A 19 -21.54 11.33 -4.09
C GLU A 19 -21.51 12.87 -4.07
N ARG A 20 -22.69 13.48 -4.22
CA ARG A 20 -22.90 14.95 -4.14
C ARG A 20 -22.45 15.53 -2.80
N ARG A 21 -22.74 14.87 -1.66
CA ARG A 21 -22.32 15.32 -0.31
C ARG A 21 -20.83 15.14 -0.03
N LEU A 22 -20.24 14.07 -0.55
CA LEU A 22 -18.84 13.69 -0.29
C LEU A 22 -17.84 14.42 -1.19
N ARG A 23 -18.27 14.89 -2.37
CA ARG A 23 -17.43 15.60 -3.34
C ARG A 23 -16.69 16.78 -2.70
N GLY A 24 -15.36 16.80 -2.85
CA GLY A 24 -14.48 17.81 -2.25
C GLY A 24 -14.20 17.63 -0.75
N ARG A 25 -14.94 16.77 -0.02
CA ARG A 25 -14.73 16.50 1.41
C ARG A 25 -13.90 15.23 1.67
N ILE A 26 -13.91 14.27 0.75
CA ILE A 26 -13.09 13.03 0.79
C ILE A 26 -12.02 13.00 -0.32
N HIS A 27 -11.08 12.05 -0.25
CA HIS A 27 -10.14 11.80 -1.34
C HIS A 27 -10.80 10.96 -2.44
N ARG A 28 -10.63 11.33 -3.71
CA ARG A 28 -10.88 10.45 -4.87
C ARG A 28 -9.70 9.48 -4.96
N THR A 29 -9.82 8.33 -4.30
CA THR A 29 -8.70 7.39 -4.13
C THR A 29 -8.23 6.80 -5.46
N PRO A 30 -6.95 6.44 -5.62
CA PRO A 30 -6.46 5.92 -6.89
C PRO A 30 -6.99 4.51 -7.18
N LEU A 31 -7.10 4.21 -8.46
CA LEU A 31 -7.30 2.87 -9.00
C LEU A 31 -5.95 2.39 -9.55
N LEU A 32 -5.26 1.53 -8.81
CA LEU A 32 -3.92 1.05 -9.15
C LEU A 32 -3.96 -0.27 -9.93
N THR A 33 -2.87 -0.60 -10.63
CA THR A 33 -2.67 -1.87 -11.35
C THR A 33 -1.34 -2.51 -10.90
N CYS A 34 -1.20 -3.83 -11.01
CA CYS A 34 0.06 -4.49 -10.67
C CYS A 34 0.36 -5.69 -11.59
N ALA A 35 1.19 -5.47 -12.62
CA ALA A 35 1.51 -6.47 -13.64
C ALA A 35 2.02 -7.82 -13.10
N GLY A 36 2.65 -7.85 -11.92
CA GLY A 36 3.02 -9.09 -11.23
C GLY A 36 1.81 -9.88 -10.73
N LEU A 37 0.86 -9.21 -10.06
CA LEU A 37 -0.39 -9.82 -9.62
C LEU A 37 -1.32 -10.14 -10.80
N ASP A 38 -1.30 -9.32 -11.86
CA ASP A 38 -2.01 -9.60 -13.11
C ASP A 38 -1.53 -10.92 -13.75
N ARG A 39 -0.21 -11.17 -13.74
CA ARG A 39 0.40 -12.44 -14.19
C ARG A 39 -0.03 -13.61 -13.30
N VAL A 40 0.03 -13.45 -11.98
CA VAL A 40 -0.38 -14.50 -11.01
C VAL A 40 -1.86 -14.85 -11.13
N ALA A 41 -2.75 -13.87 -11.32
CA ALA A 41 -4.18 -14.10 -11.48
C ALA A 41 -4.61 -14.50 -12.90
N GLY A 42 -3.68 -14.47 -13.88
CA GLY A 42 -3.96 -14.70 -15.30
C GLY A 42 -4.91 -13.68 -15.94
N ARG A 43 -5.03 -12.48 -15.35
CA ARG A 43 -6.01 -11.43 -15.76
C ARG A 43 -5.58 -10.07 -15.23
N ARG A 44 -5.94 -8.98 -15.92
CA ARG A 44 -5.68 -7.61 -15.45
C ARG A 44 -6.45 -7.30 -14.17
N LEU A 45 -5.76 -6.81 -13.13
CA LEU A 45 -6.36 -6.44 -11.84
C LEU A 45 -6.37 -4.92 -11.65
N LEU A 46 -7.44 -4.42 -11.01
CA LEU A 46 -7.67 -3.01 -10.73
C LEU A 46 -7.96 -2.84 -9.23
N PHE A 47 -7.08 -2.18 -8.50
CA PHE A 47 -7.09 -2.06 -7.04
C PHE A 47 -7.57 -0.68 -6.61
N LYS A 48 -8.78 -0.57 -6.06
CA LYS A 48 -9.34 0.69 -5.56
C LYS A 48 -8.85 0.97 -4.13
N CYS A 49 -7.85 1.84 -3.99
CA CYS A 49 -7.06 1.94 -2.77
C CYS A 49 -7.70 2.80 -1.66
N GLU A 50 -8.84 2.34 -1.11
CA GLU A 50 -9.51 2.99 0.02
C GLU A 50 -8.71 3.04 1.33
N LEU A 51 -7.57 2.35 1.43
CA LEU A 51 -6.58 2.54 2.51
C LEU A 51 -5.94 3.94 2.51
N LEU A 52 -5.95 4.64 1.37
CA LEU A 52 -5.45 6.03 1.19
C LEU A 52 -6.55 7.09 1.40
N GLN A 53 -7.72 6.68 1.85
CA GLN A 53 -8.83 7.56 2.18
C GLN A 53 -8.59 8.28 3.52
N LYS A 54 -9.29 9.40 3.77
CA LYS A 54 -9.35 10.01 5.12
C LYS A 54 -9.74 8.96 6.18
N THR A 55 -9.17 9.10 7.38
CA THR A 55 -9.21 8.09 8.47
C THR A 55 -8.74 6.68 8.05
N GLY A 56 -7.85 6.59 7.04
CA GLY A 56 -7.18 5.36 6.60
C GLY A 56 -8.09 4.25 6.06
N SER A 57 -9.36 4.56 5.72
CA SER A 57 -10.30 3.55 5.20
C SER A 57 -11.55 4.17 4.55
N PHE A 58 -12.25 3.32 3.79
CA PHE A 58 -13.56 3.59 3.19
C PHE A 58 -14.66 4.10 4.15
N LYS A 59 -14.52 3.89 5.48
CA LYS A 59 -15.60 4.15 6.44
C LYS A 59 -16.01 5.63 6.50
N ILE A 60 -15.10 6.56 6.24
CA ILE A 60 -15.42 8.00 6.20
C ILE A 60 -16.49 8.33 5.15
N ARG A 61 -16.58 7.59 4.03
CA ARG A 61 -17.63 7.79 3.02
C ARG A 61 -19.02 7.57 3.61
N GLY A 62 -19.19 6.48 4.34
CA GLY A 62 -20.46 6.15 4.99
C GLY A 62 -20.77 7.09 6.17
N ALA A 63 -19.78 7.33 7.03
CA ALA A 63 -19.94 8.18 8.20
C ALA A 63 -20.24 9.64 7.83
N LEU A 64 -19.47 10.24 6.91
CA LEU A 64 -19.68 11.61 6.48
C LEU A 64 -20.97 11.77 5.66
N ASN A 65 -21.37 10.78 4.86
CA ASN A 65 -22.70 10.83 4.22
C ASN A 65 -23.82 10.81 5.26
N ALA A 66 -23.73 9.98 6.31
CA ALA A 66 -24.73 9.95 7.39
C ALA A 66 -24.79 11.29 8.14
N VAL A 67 -23.64 11.84 8.56
CA VAL A 67 -23.59 13.15 9.24
C VAL A 67 -24.11 14.26 8.32
N ARG A 68 -23.65 14.37 7.05
CA ARG A 68 -24.18 15.38 6.11
C ARG A 68 -25.64 15.17 5.73
N SER A 69 -26.20 13.96 5.83
CA SER A 69 -27.64 13.73 5.61
C SER A 69 -28.47 14.29 6.76
N LEU A 70 -28.00 14.16 8.00
CA LEU A 70 -28.61 14.81 9.18
C LEU A 70 -28.54 16.34 9.07
N VAL A 71 -27.42 16.87 8.58
CA VAL A 71 -27.28 18.32 8.34
C VAL A 71 -28.19 18.80 7.21
N GLU A 72 -28.22 18.11 6.06
CA GLU A 72 -29.15 18.47 4.96
C GLU A 72 -30.62 18.33 5.36
N GLU A 73 -30.99 17.39 6.23
CA GLU A 73 -32.36 17.32 6.75
C GLU A 73 -32.69 18.47 7.71
N SER A 74 -31.76 18.85 8.59
CA SER A 74 -31.90 20.04 9.44
C SER A 74 -32.05 21.31 8.60
N GLU A 75 -31.14 21.55 7.65
CA GLU A 75 -31.16 22.65 6.68
C GLU A 75 -32.50 22.70 5.90
N ARG A 76 -33.01 21.55 5.44
CA ARG A 76 -34.24 21.43 4.64
C ARG A 76 -35.53 21.56 5.44
N THR A 77 -35.55 21.16 6.71
CA THR A 77 -36.79 21.06 7.52
C THR A 77 -36.91 22.13 8.62
N GLY A 78 -35.85 22.89 8.89
CA GLY A 78 -35.81 23.84 10.00
C GLY A 78 -35.80 23.19 11.38
N ARG A 79 -35.55 21.88 11.46
CA ARG A 79 -35.37 21.14 12.73
C ARG A 79 -33.95 21.34 13.25
N GLU A 80 -33.80 21.33 14.58
CA GLU A 80 -32.47 21.32 15.22
C GLU A 80 -31.65 20.10 14.78
N LEU A 81 -30.33 20.27 14.73
CA LEU A 81 -29.38 19.16 14.57
C LEU A 81 -29.46 18.20 15.77
N PRO A 82 -29.18 16.90 15.58
CA PRO A 82 -29.05 15.97 16.70
C PRO A 82 -27.89 16.41 17.61
N ARG A 83 -28.11 16.34 18.93
CA ARG A 83 -27.17 16.83 19.95
C ARG A 83 -25.81 16.13 19.94
N ALA A 84 -25.78 14.91 19.42
CA ALA A 84 -24.58 14.13 19.22
C ALA A 84 -24.80 13.04 18.15
N VAL A 85 -23.71 12.45 17.66
CA VAL A 85 -23.73 11.17 16.95
C VAL A 85 -23.04 10.07 17.77
N VAL A 86 -23.59 8.87 17.72
CA VAL A 86 -23.18 7.72 18.54
C VAL A 86 -22.87 6.52 17.64
N THR A 87 -21.85 5.72 17.97
CA THR A 87 -21.66 4.39 17.37
C THR A 87 -20.89 3.45 18.28
N HIS A 88 -21.06 2.15 18.12
CA HIS A 88 -20.36 1.10 18.89
C HIS A 88 -19.29 0.37 18.05
N SER A 89 -18.44 1.14 17.36
CA SER A 89 -17.34 0.59 16.56
C SER A 89 -16.01 1.15 17.04
N SER A 90 -15.22 0.30 17.68
CA SER A 90 -13.85 0.59 18.13
C SER A 90 -12.79 0.56 17.03
N GLY A 91 -13.20 0.34 15.78
CA GLY A 91 -12.33 0.31 14.61
C GLY A 91 -12.55 1.49 13.68
N ASN A 92 -12.33 1.24 12.40
CA ASN A 92 -12.33 2.22 11.33
C ASN A 92 -13.59 3.10 11.25
N HIS A 93 -14.77 2.58 11.65
CA HIS A 93 -16.00 3.39 11.66
C HIS A 93 -16.08 4.37 12.85
N GLY A 94 -15.46 4.07 13.99
CA GLY A 94 -15.37 5.01 15.11
C GLY A 94 -14.53 6.23 14.76
N GLN A 95 -13.36 6.01 14.16
CA GLN A 95 -12.49 7.08 13.66
C GLN A 95 -13.18 7.89 12.54
N ALA A 96 -13.84 7.21 11.61
CA ALA A 96 -14.62 7.83 10.54
C ALA A 96 -15.75 8.72 11.07
N LEU A 97 -16.53 8.25 12.05
CA LEU A 97 -17.60 9.05 12.64
C LEU A 97 -17.08 10.22 13.47
N ALA A 98 -15.99 10.03 14.22
CA ALA A 98 -15.33 11.10 14.96
C ALA A 98 -14.85 12.22 14.00
N CYS A 99 -14.15 11.88 12.93
CA CYS A 99 -13.69 12.83 11.91
C CYS A 99 -14.86 13.51 11.17
N ALA A 100 -15.91 12.76 10.82
CA ALA A 100 -17.10 13.32 10.17
C ALA A 100 -17.87 14.29 11.07
N ALA A 101 -18.00 13.98 12.37
CA ALA A 101 -18.68 14.83 13.33
C ALA A 101 -17.88 16.10 13.63
N GLN A 102 -16.55 15.98 13.79
CA GLN A 102 -15.62 17.11 13.94
C GLN A 102 -15.72 18.09 12.75
N ALA A 103 -15.80 17.58 11.52
CA ALA A 103 -15.91 18.38 10.30
C ALA A 103 -17.21 19.20 10.18
N GLU A 104 -18.27 18.80 10.89
CA GLU A 104 -19.57 19.49 10.90
C GLU A 104 -19.92 20.10 12.28
N GLY A 105 -18.98 20.10 13.23
CA GLY A 105 -19.15 20.69 14.57
C GLY A 105 -20.05 19.92 15.55
N ILE A 106 -20.35 18.64 15.28
CA ILE A 106 -21.28 17.83 16.09
C ILE A 106 -20.51 16.98 17.11
N PRO A 107 -20.94 16.88 18.39
CA PRO A 107 -20.35 15.98 19.37
C PRO A 107 -20.43 14.50 18.95
N ALA A 108 -19.38 13.72 19.19
CA ALA A 108 -19.33 12.30 18.87
C ALA A 108 -18.97 11.44 20.09
N TYR A 109 -19.74 10.36 20.28
CA TYR A 109 -19.53 9.37 21.34
C TYR A 109 -19.33 7.98 20.72
N ILE A 110 -18.15 7.41 20.91
CA ILE A 110 -17.80 6.10 20.36
C ILE A 110 -17.73 5.09 21.49
N VAL A 111 -18.61 4.08 21.46
CA VAL A 111 -18.62 2.95 22.39
C VAL A 111 -17.59 1.92 21.95
N VAL A 112 -16.70 1.55 22.87
CA VAL A 112 -15.44 0.85 22.60
C VAL A 112 -15.20 -0.22 23.67
N PRO A 113 -14.94 -1.50 23.31
CA PRO A 113 -14.55 -2.51 24.28
C PRO A 113 -13.29 -2.13 25.07
N ARG A 114 -13.23 -2.46 26.36
CA ARG A 114 -12.01 -2.32 27.20
C ARG A 114 -10.78 -3.04 26.62
N THR A 115 -10.98 -4.06 25.78
CA THR A 115 -9.94 -4.82 25.09
C THR A 115 -9.55 -4.26 23.72
N ALA A 116 -10.13 -3.14 23.27
CA ALA A 116 -9.83 -2.57 21.96
C ALA A 116 -8.42 -1.94 21.92
N PRO A 117 -7.62 -2.18 20.86
CA PRO A 117 -6.26 -1.65 20.74
C PRO A 117 -6.16 -0.14 21.01
N GLN A 118 -5.26 0.24 21.92
CA GLN A 118 -5.12 1.60 22.43
C GLN A 118 -4.97 2.65 21.31
N CYS A 119 -4.14 2.37 20.31
CA CYS A 119 -3.95 3.23 19.13
C CYS A 119 -5.24 3.53 18.35
N LYS A 120 -6.22 2.61 18.34
CA LYS A 120 -7.54 2.86 17.72
C LYS A 120 -8.39 3.81 18.57
N GLN A 121 -8.26 3.75 19.90
CA GLN A 121 -8.91 4.68 20.82
C GLN A 121 -8.31 6.08 20.73
N ASP A 122 -6.98 6.18 20.65
CA ASP A 122 -6.30 7.48 20.57
C ASP A 122 -6.53 8.17 19.23
N ALA A 123 -6.60 7.40 18.14
CA ALA A 123 -7.06 7.92 16.85
C ALA A 123 -8.52 8.40 16.86
N ILE A 124 -9.39 7.91 17.76
CA ILE A 124 -10.74 8.46 17.98
C ILE A 124 -10.65 9.77 18.78
N ARG A 125 -9.87 9.79 19.87
CA ARG A 125 -9.65 10.98 20.72
C ARG A 125 -9.03 12.15 19.94
N ALA A 126 -8.13 11.86 18.99
CA ALA A 126 -7.46 12.86 18.15
C ALA A 126 -8.44 13.67 17.26
N TYR A 127 -9.60 13.11 16.92
CA TYR A 127 -10.69 13.84 16.23
C TYR A 127 -11.67 14.52 17.21
N GLY A 128 -11.36 14.58 18.51
CA GLY A 128 -12.18 15.24 19.54
C GLY A 128 -13.37 14.43 20.06
N ALA A 129 -13.50 13.15 19.71
CA ALA A 129 -14.63 12.33 20.12
C ALA A 129 -14.44 11.65 21.49
N THR A 130 -15.54 11.52 22.24
CA THR A 130 -15.57 10.84 23.54
C THR A 130 -15.54 9.32 23.36
N VAL A 131 -14.56 8.65 23.97
CA VAL A 131 -14.47 7.17 24.01
C VAL A 131 -15.19 6.66 25.25
N VAL A 132 -16.22 5.83 25.07
CA VAL A 132 -17.05 5.24 26.14
C VAL A 132 -16.73 3.74 26.28
N PRO A 133 -16.15 3.28 27.41
CA PRO A 133 -15.71 1.89 27.55
C PRO A 133 -16.87 0.92 27.85
N CYS A 134 -16.98 -0.17 27.09
CA CYS A 134 -17.91 -1.28 27.30
C CYS A 134 -17.17 -2.63 27.45
N ASP A 135 -17.90 -3.70 27.72
CA ASP A 135 -17.34 -5.05 27.78
C ASP A 135 -17.25 -5.66 26.37
N PRO A 136 -16.40 -6.68 26.13
CA PRO A 136 -16.08 -7.16 24.78
C PRO A 136 -17.13 -8.09 24.15
N THR A 137 -18.42 -7.79 24.34
CA THR A 137 -19.54 -8.52 23.71
C THR A 137 -20.42 -7.58 22.88
N ASP A 138 -20.98 -8.06 21.77
CA ASP A 138 -21.86 -7.24 20.94
C ASP A 138 -23.16 -6.84 21.65
N LYS A 139 -23.61 -7.65 22.61
CA LYS A 139 -24.68 -7.28 23.54
C LYS A 139 -24.31 -6.03 24.35
N SER A 140 -23.15 -6.04 25.04
CA SER A 140 -22.70 -4.89 25.84
C SER A 140 -22.49 -3.64 24.97
N ARG A 141 -21.91 -3.79 23.78
CA ARG A 141 -21.76 -2.72 22.78
C ARG A 141 -23.10 -2.05 22.43
N ALA A 142 -24.13 -2.84 22.14
CA ALA A 142 -25.45 -2.35 21.78
C ALA A 142 -26.21 -1.73 22.98
N GLU A 143 -26.11 -2.35 24.16
CA GLU A 143 -26.73 -1.84 25.39
C GLU A 143 -26.10 -0.50 25.81
N THR A 144 -24.76 -0.41 25.90
CA THR A 144 -24.07 0.84 26.23
C THR A 144 -24.33 1.94 25.19
N ALA A 145 -24.38 1.62 23.89
CA ALA A 145 -24.73 2.62 22.87
C ALA A 145 -26.19 3.12 22.99
N SER A 146 -27.10 2.25 23.41
CA SER A 146 -28.50 2.63 23.67
C SER A 146 -28.60 3.59 24.86
N THR A 147 -27.83 3.35 25.93
CA THR A 147 -27.72 4.27 27.08
C THR A 147 -27.16 5.62 26.66
N VAL A 148 -26.02 5.65 25.94
CA VAL A 148 -25.38 6.89 25.48
C VAL A 148 -26.31 7.71 24.58
N VAL A 149 -27.09 7.07 23.70
CA VAL A 149 -28.14 7.74 22.89
C VAL A 149 -29.19 8.41 23.77
N GLN A 150 -29.67 7.73 24.82
CA GLN A 150 -30.69 8.28 25.73
C GLN A 150 -30.14 9.43 26.58
N GLU A 151 -28.91 9.32 27.09
CA GLU A 151 -28.27 10.35 27.94
C GLU A 151 -27.89 11.61 27.17
N THR A 152 -27.41 11.47 25.92
CA THR A 152 -26.95 12.60 25.10
C THR A 152 -28.06 13.26 24.27
N GLY A 153 -29.16 12.54 23.98
CA GLY A 153 -30.11 12.93 22.94
C GLY A 153 -29.51 12.85 21.53
N GLY A 154 -28.50 12.00 21.33
CA GLY A 154 -27.82 11.78 20.06
C GLY A 154 -28.50 10.73 19.17
N VAL A 155 -27.94 10.53 17.97
CA VAL A 155 -28.43 9.55 16.98
C VAL A 155 -27.39 8.45 16.74
N LEU A 156 -27.82 7.18 16.72
CA LEU A 156 -26.97 6.03 16.43
C LEU A 156 -26.68 5.92 14.92
N VAL A 157 -25.40 6.00 14.53
CA VAL A 157 -24.94 5.81 13.14
C VAL A 157 -24.29 4.43 13.00
N HIS A 158 -25.10 3.40 12.76
CA HIS A 158 -24.64 2.00 12.77
C HIS A 158 -23.56 1.74 11.70
N PRO A 159 -22.45 1.04 12.01
CA PRO A 159 -21.28 0.90 11.12
C PRO A 159 -21.52 0.21 9.77
N ASN A 160 -22.69 -0.41 9.58
CA ASN A 160 -23.02 -1.17 8.37
C ASN A 160 -24.53 -1.42 8.09
N GLN A 161 -25.46 -1.09 9.01
CA GLN A 161 -26.91 -1.32 8.82
C GLN A 161 -27.67 -0.01 8.52
N GLU A 162 -27.02 1.13 8.73
CA GLU A 162 -27.57 2.46 8.46
C GLU A 162 -27.59 2.71 6.93
N PRO A 163 -28.76 2.93 6.29
CA PRO A 163 -28.85 3.15 4.85
C PRO A 163 -27.95 4.27 4.33
N ALA A 164 -27.77 5.37 5.07
CA ALA A 164 -26.84 6.44 4.66
C ALA A 164 -25.37 5.97 4.69
N VAL A 165 -25.01 5.10 5.63
CA VAL A 165 -23.66 4.52 5.70
C VAL A 165 -23.42 3.55 4.52
N ILE A 166 -24.43 2.76 4.14
CA ILE A 166 -24.37 1.85 2.97
C ILE A 166 -24.27 2.67 1.67
N ALA A 167 -25.14 3.66 1.47
CA ALA A 167 -25.15 4.52 0.29
C ALA A 167 -23.84 5.28 0.09
N GLY A 168 -23.26 5.81 1.18
CA GLY A 168 -21.95 6.46 1.17
C GLY A 168 -20.84 5.52 0.71
N GLN A 169 -20.85 4.26 1.16
CA GLN A 169 -19.88 3.25 0.73
C GLN A 169 -20.08 2.84 -0.74
N GLY A 170 -21.31 2.91 -1.27
CA GLY A 170 -21.60 2.70 -2.69
C GLY A 170 -20.93 3.69 -3.65
N THR A 171 -20.53 4.88 -3.20
CA THR A 171 -19.83 5.87 -4.04
C THR A 171 -18.50 5.37 -4.60
N ILE A 172 -17.89 4.36 -3.97
CA ILE A 172 -16.69 3.67 -4.47
C ILE A 172 -16.92 3.14 -5.90
N ALA A 173 -18.11 2.58 -6.18
CA ALA A 173 -18.45 2.03 -7.49
C ALA A 173 -18.56 3.13 -8.57
N LEU A 174 -19.04 4.32 -8.21
CA LEU A 174 -19.13 5.46 -9.14
C LEU A 174 -17.73 5.90 -9.57
N GLU A 175 -16.82 6.08 -8.61
CA GLU A 175 -15.42 6.41 -8.89
C GLU A 175 -14.71 5.31 -9.69
N VAL A 176 -14.93 4.02 -9.37
CA VAL A 176 -14.34 2.91 -10.17
C VAL A 176 -14.83 2.93 -11.61
N LEU A 177 -16.13 3.09 -11.85
CA LEU A 177 -16.68 3.15 -13.21
C LEU A 177 -16.25 4.41 -13.97
N GLU A 178 -15.97 5.52 -13.28
CA GLU A 178 -15.38 6.74 -13.87
C GLU A 178 -13.90 6.55 -14.20
N GLN A 179 -13.08 6.10 -13.25
CA GLN A 179 -11.64 5.88 -13.42
C GLN A 179 -11.32 4.82 -14.49
N VAL A 180 -12.16 3.78 -14.63
CA VAL A 180 -12.04 2.81 -15.74
C VAL A 180 -12.25 3.49 -17.10
N ARG A 181 -13.21 4.42 -17.23
CA ARG A 181 -13.44 5.18 -18.48
C ARG A 181 -12.33 6.21 -18.75
N GLU A 182 -11.75 6.80 -17.71
CA GLU A 182 -10.54 7.64 -17.84
C GLU A 182 -9.38 6.83 -18.43
N MET A 183 -9.12 5.62 -17.91
CA MET A 183 -8.10 4.70 -18.45
C MET A 183 -8.42 4.12 -19.84
N GLN A 184 -9.64 4.32 -20.36
CA GLN A 184 -10.02 3.98 -21.74
C GLN A 184 -9.83 5.15 -22.73
N SER A 185 -9.54 6.36 -22.24
CA SER A 185 -9.56 7.57 -23.06
C SER A 185 -8.27 7.72 -23.90
N PRO A 186 -8.37 8.06 -25.19
CA PRO A 186 -7.25 7.95 -26.15
C PRO A 186 -6.12 9.00 -25.98
N CYS A 187 -6.14 9.82 -24.92
CA CYS A 187 -5.07 10.78 -24.63
C CYS A 187 -3.82 10.14 -24.01
N GLN A 188 -3.90 8.92 -23.47
CA GLN A 188 -2.71 8.15 -23.10
C GLN A 188 -2.16 7.44 -24.34
N LYS A 189 -0.92 7.75 -24.73
CA LYS A 189 -0.23 7.05 -25.82
C LYS A 189 -0.17 5.54 -25.51
N PRO A 190 -0.52 4.65 -26.44
CA PRO A 190 -0.46 3.21 -26.18
C PRO A 190 0.99 2.79 -25.92
N SER A 191 1.22 2.15 -24.78
CA SER A 191 2.51 1.50 -24.50
C SER A 191 2.71 0.32 -25.47
N PRO A 192 3.87 0.17 -26.12
CA PRO A 192 4.12 -0.90 -27.08
C PRO A 192 4.13 -2.30 -26.46
N PHE A 193 4.06 -2.41 -25.13
CA PHE A 193 4.11 -3.69 -24.39
C PHE A 193 2.75 -4.12 -23.80
N LEU A 194 1.63 -3.51 -24.20
CA LEU A 194 0.28 -3.91 -23.77
C LEU A 194 -0.61 -4.15 -25.00
N SER A 195 -1.44 -5.19 -24.95
CA SER A 195 -2.39 -5.49 -26.02
C SER A 195 -3.43 -4.37 -26.17
N ALA A 196 -3.84 -4.09 -27.40
CA ALA A 196 -4.60 -2.90 -27.79
C ALA A 196 -6.09 -2.89 -27.38
N GLN A 197 -6.45 -3.54 -26.27
CA GLN A 197 -7.80 -3.50 -25.69
C GLN A 197 -7.83 -2.58 -24.47
N ALA A 198 -8.65 -1.53 -24.55
CA ALA A 198 -8.85 -0.58 -23.46
C ALA A 198 -9.42 -1.30 -22.21
N PRO A 199 -9.02 -0.93 -20.98
CA PRO A 199 -9.37 -1.67 -19.77
C PRO A 199 -10.88 -1.76 -19.57
N HIS A 200 -11.43 -2.97 -19.65
CA HIS A 200 -12.84 -3.22 -19.40
C HIS A 200 -13.01 -4.02 -18.09
N ILE A 201 -13.81 -3.50 -17.16
CA ILE A 201 -14.17 -4.22 -15.94
C ILE A 201 -15.39 -5.11 -16.20
N ASN A 202 -15.25 -6.42 -15.94
CA ASN A 202 -16.32 -7.42 -16.05
C ASN A 202 -16.68 -8.06 -14.70
N ALA A 203 -15.83 -7.90 -13.68
CA ALA A 203 -16.06 -8.32 -12.31
C ALA A 203 -15.50 -7.30 -11.32
N VAL A 204 -16.17 -7.15 -10.18
CA VAL A 204 -15.69 -6.44 -8.99
C VAL A 204 -15.65 -7.43 -7.84
N VAL A 205 -14.52 -7.53 -7.14
CA VAL A 205 -14.38 -8.33 -5.92
C VAL A 205 -14.31 -7.38 -4.72
N VAL A 206 -15.14 -7.61 -3.71
CA VAL A 206 -15.28 -6.72 -2.54
C VAL A 206 -15.08 -7.52 -1.25
N PRO A 207 -14.18 -7.10 -0.33
CA PRO A 207 -14.06 -7.77 0.96
C PRO A 207 -15.36 -7.61 1.76
N VAL A 208 -15.91 -8.73 2.24
CA VAL A 208 -17.10 -8.75 3.06
C VAL A 208 -16.74 -9.03 4.52
N GLY A 209 -17.33 -8.23 5.39
CA GLY A 209 -17.56 -8.56 6.79
C GLY A 209 -19.03 -8.23 7.02
N GLY A 210 -19.32 -7.16 7.75
CA GLY A 210 -20.71 -6.77 8.05
C GLY A 210 -21.54 -6.20 6.90
N GLY A 211 -21.26 -6.59 5.66
CA GLY A 211 -22.09 -6.37 4.46
C GLY A 211 -22.09 -4.97 3.83
N GLY A 212 -21.95 -3.90 4.61
CA GLY A 212 -22.22 -2.53 4.15
C GLY A 212 -21.49 -2.08 2.88
N MET A 213 -20.20 -2.44 2.72
CA MET A 213 -19.42 -2.04 1.54
C MET A 213 -19.89 -2.78 0.29
N VAL A 214 -19.95 -4.11 0.35
CA VAL A 214 -20.36 -4.95 -0.79
C VAL A 214 -21.82 -4.70 -1.17
N ALA A 215 -22.70 -4.44 -0.21
CA ALA A 215 -24.07 -4.03 -0.46
C ALA A 215 -24.15 -2.69 -1.23
N GLY A 216 -23.48 -1.64 -0.76
CA GLY A 216 -23.48 -0.34 -1.42
C GLY A 216 -22.87 -0.39 -2.83
N ILE A 217 -21.78 -1.14 -3.00
CA ILE A 217 -21.14 -1.34 -4.31
C ILE A 217 -22.05 -2.16 -5.24
N ALA A 218 -22.70 -3.23 -4.76
CA ALA A 218 -23.59 -4.05 -5.57
C ALA A 218 -24.79 -3.26 -6.11
N VAL A 219 -25.42 -2.42 -5.28
CA VAL A 219 -26.50 -1.49 -5.69
C VAL A 219 -26.04 -0.61 -6.85
N ALA A 220 -24.91 0.07 -6.70
CA ALA A 220 -24.42 1.02 -7.69
C ALA A 220 -23.91 0.34 -8.98
N ILE A 221 -23.21 -0.79 -8.87
CA ILE A 221 -22.75 -1.57 -10.03
C ILE A 221 -23.95 -2.15 -10.78
N LYS A 222 -24.86 -2.89 -10.15
CA LYS A 222 -25.97 -3.54 -10.86
C LYS A 222 -26.94 -2.55 -11.50
N ALA A 223 -27.13 -1.36 -10.93
CA ALA A 223 -27.97 -0.32 -11.50
C ALA A 223 -27.34 0.46 -12.68
N LEU A 224 -26.00 0.43 -12.84
CA LEU A 224 -25.28 1.14 -13.91
C LEU A 224 -24.69 0.20 -14.97
N ARG A 225 -24.34 -1.01 -14.57
CA ARG A 225 -23.61 -2.05 -15.31
C ARG A 225 -24.07 -3.45 -14.83
N PRO A 226 -25.31 -3.86 -15.13
CA PRO A 226 -25.85 -5.15 -14.69
C PRO A 226 -25.08 -6.36 -15.24
N ASP A 227 -24.34 -6.17 -16.33
CA ASP A 227 -23.43 -7.14 -16.94
C ASP A 227 -22.18 -7.43 -16.10
N VAL A 228 -21.77 -6.49 -15.22
CA VAL A 228 -20.61 -6.65 -14.36
C VAL A 228 -20.95 -7.53 -13.16
N LYS A 229 -20.12 -8.56 -12.94
CA LYS A 229 -20.24 -9.47 -11.80
C LYS A 229 -19.76 -8.81 -10.51
N VAL A 230 -20.42 -9.09 -9.40
CA VAL A 230 -20.05 -8.60 -8.06
C VAL A 230 -19.81 -9.81 -7.17
N PHE A 231 -18.58 -10.00 -6.73
CA PHE A 231 -18.17 -11.05 -5.83
C PHE A 231 -17.90 -10.45 -4.44
N ALA A 232 -18.39 -11.12 -3.40
CA ALA A 232 -17.88 -10.91 -2.05
C ALA A 232 -16.62 -11.76 -1.83
N ALA A 233 -15.77 -11.39 -0.88
CA ALA A 233 -14.60 -12.17 -0.47
C ALA A 233 -14.37 -12.09 1.05
N GLU A 234 -14.19 -13.23 1.71
CA GLU A 234 -13.94 -13.30 3.16
C GLU A 234 -12.90 -14.38 3.54
N PRO A 235 -12.25 -14.28 4.71
CA PRO A 235 -11.37 -15.33 5.21
C PRO A 235 -12.15 -16.62 5.52
N SER A 236 -11.59 -17.78 5.15
CA SER A 236 -12.22 -19.11 5.31
C SER A 236 -12.47 -19.57 6.75
N ASN A 237 -12.03 -18.79 7.74
CA ASN A 237 -12.20 -18.98 9.18
C ASN A 237 -13.31 -18.09 9.79
N VAL A 238 -13.94 -17.21 9.01
CA VAL A 238 -15.10 -16.37 9.39
C VAL A 238 -16.13 -16.29 8.24
N ASP A 239 -16.55 -17.44 7.72
CA ASP A 239 -17.27 -17.61 6.45
C ASP A 239 -18.80 -17.38 6.48
N ASP A 240 -19.31 -16.42 7.27
CA ASP A 240 -20.76 -16.28 7.47
C ASP A 240 -21.54 -15.69 6.29
N CYS A 241 -20.91 -14.91 5.42
CA CYS A 241 -21.55 -14.46 4.18
C CYS A 241 -21.71 -15.62 3.19
N TYR A 242 -20.69 -16.47 3.06
CA TYR A 242 -20.66 -17.67 2.23
C TYR A 242 -21.67 -18.70 2.72
N GLN A 243 -21.68 -19.03 4.02
CA GLN A 243 -22.68 -19.93 4.61
C GLN A 243 -24.10 -19.41 4.38
N SER A 244 -24.33 -18.10 4.53
CA SER A 244 -25.64 -17.49 4.25
C SER A 244 -26.02 -17.58 2.77
N LYS A 245 -25.09 -17.30 1.86
CA LYS A 245 -25.30 -17.37 0.40
C LYS A 245 -25.63 -18.78 -0.07
N VAL A 246 -24.91 -19.79 0.44
CA VAL A 246 -25.12 -21.22 0.13
C VAL A 246 -26.48 -21.72 0.65
N ARG A 247 -26.94 -21.24 1.80
CA ARG A 247 -28.22 -21.67 2.41
C ARG A 247 -29.44 -20.88 1.91
N GLY A 248 -29.23 -19.68 1.39
CA GLY A 248 -30.32 -18.77 0.99
C GLY A 248 -30.97 -18.02 2.17
N GLU A 249 -30.45 -18.14 3.38
CA GLU A 249 -30.93 -17.50 4.61
C GLU A 249 -29.79 -16.87 5.42
N LEU A 250 -30.10 -15.83 6.21
CA LEU A 250 -29.12 -15.13 7.04
C LEU A 250 -28.65 -16.06 8.19
N THR A 251 -27.43 -16.57 8.06
CA THR A 251 -26.81 -17.51 8.99
C THR A 251 -25.78 -16.78 9.86
N PRO A 252 -26.01 -16.64 11.18
CA PRO A 252 -25.07 -15.92 12.05
C PRO A 252 -23.81 -16.75 12.32
N ASN A 253 -22.67 -16.08 12.46
CA ASN A 253 -21.43 -16.73 12.86
C ASN A 253 -21.45 -17.06 14.37
N LEU A 254 -21.76 -18.31 14.70
CA LEU A 254 -21.84 -18.75 16.10
C LEU A 254 -20.46 -18.87 16.76
N HIS A 255 -19.41 -19.15 15.98
CA HIS A 255 -18.06 -19.44 16.48
C HIS A 255 -16.95 -18.82 15.58
N PRO A 256 -16.91 -17.49 15.39
CA PRO A 256 -15.93 -16.83 14.53
C PRO A 256 -14.52 -17.01 15.06
N ARG A 257 -13.70 -17.76 14.33
CA ARG A 257 -12.30 -18.02 14.68
C ARG A 257 -11.45 -16.77 14.43
N ASP A 258 -10.21 -16.77 14.89
CA ASP A 258 -9.30 -15.64 14.67
C ASP A 258 -8.71 -15.65 13.26
N THR A 259 -8.73 -14.47 12.64
CA THR A 259 -8.11 -14.10 11.36
C THR A 259 -7.29 -12.83 11.60
N ILE A 260 -6.21 -12.62 10.83
CA ILE A 260 -5.47 -11.35 10.87
C ILE A 260 -6.28 -10.19 10.26
N ALA A 261 -7.29 -10.50 9.44
CA ALA A 261 -8.19 -9.53 8.82
C ALA A 261 -9.30 -9.08 9.78
N ASP A 262 -8.92 -8.42 10.88
CA ASP A 262 -9.82 -8.03 11.98
C ASP A 262 -11.06 -7.22 11.53
N ALA A 263 -10.90 -6.41 10.49
CA ALA A 263 -11.95 -5.55 9.93
C ALA A 263 -13.10 -6.32 9.24
N VAL A 264 -12.92 -7.60 8.91
CA VAL A 264 -13.97 -8.46 8.32
C VAL A 264 -14.58 -9.47 9.30
N LYS A 265 -14.06 -9.61 10.53
CA LYS A 265 -14.61 -10.49 11.60
C LYS A 265 -16.02 -10.10 12.11
N THR A 266 -16.70 -9.13 11.49
CA THR A 266 -18.07 -8.72 11.84
C THR A 266 -19.04 -9.39 10.89
N SER A 267 -20.00 -10.17 11.38
CA SER A 267 -20.98 -10.86 10.52
C SER A 267 -21.95 -9.93 9.78
N ILE A 268 -22.52 -10.41 8.68
CA ILE A 268 -23.57 -9.70 7.91
C ILE A 268 -24.86 -9.52 8.72
N GLY A 269 -25.59 -8.43 8.45
CA GLY A 269 -26.83 -8.06 9.17
C GLY A 269 -28.09 -7.96 8.31
N PRO A 270 -29.27 -7.79 8.93
CA PRO A 270 -30.58 -7.91 8.27
C PRO A 270 -30.88 -6.86 7.19
N ASN A 271 -30.32 -5.64 7.27
CA ASN A 271 -30.49 -4.62 6.24
C ASN A 271 -29.53 -4.85 5.06
N THR A 272 -28.37 -5.48 5.32
CA THR A 272 -27.36 -5.82 4.29
C THR A 272 -27.65 -7.13 3.57
N TRP A 273 -28.25 -8.11 4.25
CA TRP A 273 -28.46 -9.46 3.71
C TRP A 273 -29.34 -9.50 2.44
N PRO A 274 -30.51 -8.83 2.34
CA PRO A 274 -31.30 -8.84 1.11
C PRO A 274 -30.52 -8.34 -0.11
N ILE A 275 -29.72 -7.29 0.07
CA ILE A 275 -28.87 -6.73 -0.99
C ILE A 275 -27.80 -7.74 -1.43
N ILE A 276 -27.19 -8.47 -0.49
CA ILE A 276 -26.18 -9.50 -0.77
C ILE A 276 -26.80 -10.75 -1.40
N ARG A 277 -27.98 -11.16 -0.95
CA ARG A 277 -28.74 -12.27 -1.54
C ARG A 277 -29.07 -12.00 -2.99
N ASP A 278 -29.53 -10.78 -3.31
CA ASP A 278 -30.13 -10.44 -4.60
C ASP A 278 -29.17 -9.82 -5.63
N LEU A 279 -28.14 -9.06 -5.20
CA LEU A 279 -27.27 -8.28 -6.12
C LEU A 279 -25.80 -8.71 -6.17
N VAL A 280 -25.31 -9.50 -5.20
CA VAL A 280 -23.99 -10.13 -5.26
C VAL A 280 -24.14 -11.46 -5.98
N ASP A 281 -23.25 -11.78 -6.92
CA ASP A 281 -23.32 -13.00 -7.70
C ASP A 281 -22.86 -14.22 -6.88
N ASP A 282 -21.74 -14.11 -6.17
CA ASP A 282 -21.16 -15.22 -5.37
C ASP A 282 -20.23 -14.71 -4.24
N VAL A 283 -19.81 -15.59 -3.32
CA VAL A 283 -18.90 -15.30 -2.20
C VAL A 283 -17.66 -16.20 -2.27
N LEU A 284 -16.47 -15.60 -2.26
CA LEU A 284 -15.18 -16.28 -2.32
C LEU A 284 -14.56 -16.41 -0.92
N THR A 285 -13.95 -17.55 -0.61
CA THR A 285 -13.12 -17.70 0.60
C THR A 285 -11.63 -17.65 0.27
N VAL A 286 -10.81 -17.01 1.13
CA VAL A 286 -9.44 -16.58 0.81
C VAL A 286 -8.42 -17.01 1.88
N SER A 287 -7.18 -17.28 1.44
CA SER A 287 -5.95 -17.50 2.24
C SER A 287 -4.86 -16.45 1.90
N GLU A 288 -3.83 -16.28 2.74
CA GLU A 288 -3.16 -14.98 2.97
C GLU A 288 -1.64 -14.91 2.56
N GLU A 289 -1.25 -14.61 1.28
CA GLU A 289 0.18 -14.60 0.80
C GLU A 289 0.54 -13.70 -0.47
N GLU A 290 1.70 -12.96 -0.48
CA GLU A 290 2.60 -12.40 -1.58
C GLU A 290 2.09 -11.42 -2.74
N ILE A 291 2.82 -10.76 -3.73
CA ILE A 291 4.24 -10.60 -4.25
C ILE A 291 4.48 -9.29 -5.14
N LYS A 292 5.73 -8.78 -5.44
CA LYS A 292 6.06 -7.67 -6.46
C LYS A 292 7.51 -7.57 -7.08
N ILE A 293 7.71 -6.91 -8.26
CA ILE A 293 9.00 -6.63 -9.02
C ILE A 293 9.00 -5.32 -9.87
N ARG A 294 10.20 -4.73 -10.18
CA ARG A 294 10.45 -3.85 -11.37
C ARG A 294 11.85 -3.99 -12.06
N GLY A 295 12.91 -3.37 -11.52
CA GLY A 295 14.02 -2.78 -12.31
C GLY A 295 14.86 -3.70 -13.23
N ALA A 296 15.11 -4.96 -12.87
CA ALA A 296 15.94 -5.86 -13.69
C ALA A 296 15.30 -6.26 -15.03
N LEU A 297 14.01 -5.99 -15.23
CA LEU A 297 13.32 -6.18 -16.52
C LEU A 297 14.00 -5.40 -17.65
N ASN A 298 14.53 -4.19 -17.37
CA ASN A 298 15.24 -3.38 -18.35
C ASN A 298 16.55 -4.04 -18.81
N ALA A 299 17.29 -4.64 -17.88
CA ALA A 299 18.58 -5.26 -18.16
C ALA A 299 18.44 -6.56 -18.99
N VAL A 300 17.44 -7.40 -18.69
CA VAL A 300 17.18 -8.61 -19.49
C VAL A 300 16.71 -8.24 -20.89
N ARG A 301 15.81 -7.26 -21.03
CA ARG A 301 15.34 -6.80 -22.36
C ARG A 301 16.44 -6.18 -23.21
N SER A 302 17.36 -5.42 -22.61
CA SER A 302 18.52 -4.87 -23.33
C SER A 302 19.37 -5.96 -24.00
N LEU A 303 19.49 -7.15 -23.38
CA LEU A 303 20.19 -8.30 -23.94
C LEU A 303 19.42 -8.97 -25.10
N VAL A 304 18.08 -8.96 -25.04
CA VAL A 304 17.22 -9.45 -26.13
C VAL A 304 17.28 -8.50 -27.34
N GLU A 305 17.07 -7.21 -27.11
CA GLU A 305 17.11 -6.17 -28.14
C GLU A 305 18.49 -6.09 -28.82
N GLU A 306 19.59 -6.31 -28.09
CA GLU A 306 20.92 -6.41 -28.71
C GLU A 306 21.11 -7.71 -29.52
N SER A 307 20.60 -8.85 -29.04
CA SER A 307 20.63 -10.11 -29.80
C SER A 307 19.90 -9.97 -31.14
N GLU A 308 18.67 -9.46 -31.13
CA GLU A 308 17.87 -9.18 -32.33
C GLU A 308 18.57 -8.20 -33.28
N ARG A 309 19.10 -7.08 -32.74
CA ARG A 309 19.76 -6.03 -33.53
C ARG A 309 21.10 -6.46 -34.14
N THR A 310 21.82 -7.40 -33.53
CA THR A 310 23.18 -7.80 -33.94
C THR A 310 23.26 -9.18 -34.58
N GLY A 311 22.19 -9.97 -34.56
CA GLY A 311 22.19 -11.36 -35.07
C GLY A 311 23.04 -12.32 -34.24
N ARG A 312 23.37 -11.95 -32.99
CA ARG A 312 24.08 -12.81 -32.03
C ARG A 312 23.09 -13.68 -31.27
N GLU A 313 23.49 -14.89 -30.88
CA GLU A 313 22.68 -15.72 -29.97
C GLU A 313 22.43 -15.01 -28.64
N LEU A 314 21.26 -15.24 -28.04
CA LEU A 314 20.94 -14.82 -26.68
C LEU A 314 21.92 -15.40 -25.66
N PRO A 315 22.20 -14.70 -24.54
CA PRO A 315 23.00 -15.27 -23.46
C PRO A 315 22.33 -16.51 -22.88
N ARG A 316 23.11 -17.59 -22.69
CA ARG A 316 22.59 -18.90 -22.26
C ARG A 316 21.93 -18.88 -20.87
N ALA A 317 22.30 -17.90 -20.06
CA ALA A 317 21.70 -17.60 -18.78
C ALA A 317 22.00 -16.15 -18.37
N VAL A 318 21.29 -15.63 -17.37
CA VAL A 318 21.67 -14.43 -16.60
C VAL A 318 22.05 -14.81 -15.17
N VAL A 319 23.07 -14.14 -14.64
CA VAL A 319 23.66 -14.40 -13.32
C VAL A 319 23.69 -13.13 -12.49
N THR A 320 23.47 -13.21 -11.18
CA THR A 320 23.75 -12.10 -10.23
C THR A 320 24.04 -12.61 -8.83
N HIS A 321 24.75 -11.83 -8.02
CA HIS A 321 25.01 -12.10 -6.59
C HIS A 321 24.22 -11.18 -5.66
N SER A 322 22.89 -11.19 -5.80
CA SER A 322 21.98 -10.41 -4.94
C SER A 322 20.92 -11.30 -4.31
N SER A 323 20.92 -11.36 -2.99
CA SER A 323 19.86 -11.99 -2.18
C SER A 323 18.71 -11.03 -1.82
N GLY A 324 18.70 -9.84 -2.42
CA GLY A 324 17.68 -8.82 -2.22
C GLY A 324 16.82 -8.59 -3.45
N ASN A 325 16.25 -7.40 -3.54
CA ASN A 325 15.19 -7.06 -4.49
C ASN A 325 15.65 -7.20 -5.97
N HIS A 326 16.95 -7.03 -6.27
CA HIS A 326 17.50 -7.28 -7.61
C HIS A 326 17.53 -8.78 -7.99
N GLY A 327 17.78 -9.68 -7.04
CA GLY A 327 17.80 -11.13 -7.32
C GLY A 327 16.43 -11.65 -7.74
N GLN A 328 15.38 -11.25 -7.01
CA GLN A 328 13.98 -11.54 -7.36
C GLN A 328 13.58 -10.88 -8.68
N ALA A 329 13.99 -9.62 -8.89
CA ALA A 329 13.72 -8.92 -10.14
C ALA A 329 14.36 -9.61 -11.35
N LEU A 330 15.62 -10.02 -11.25
CA LEU A 330 16.33 -10.68 -12.36
C LEU A 330 15.69 -12.04 -12.67
N ALA A 331 15.30 -12.80 -11.65
CA ALA A 331 14.58 -14.06 -11.82
C ALA A 331 13.26 -13.87 -12.60
N CYS A 332 12.42 -12.91 -12.21
CA CYS A 332 11.15 -12.64 -12.90
C CYS A 332 11.32 -12.04 -14.30
N ALA A 333 12.37 -11.23 -14.51
CA ALA A 333 12.72 -10.66 -15.81
C ALA A 333 13.18 -11.76 -16.78
N ALA A 334 14.07 -12.64 -16.34
CA ALA A 334 14.56 -13.76 -17.13
C ALA A 334 13.42 -14.75 -17.46
N GLN A 335 12.56 -15.05 -16.49
CA GLN A 335 11.33 -15.83 -16.69
C GLN A 335 10.41 -15.22 -17.77
N ALA A 336 10.29 -13.89 -17.82
CA ALA A 336 9.43 -13.20 -18.78
C ALA A 336 9.93 -13.32 -20.23
N GLU A 337 11.24 -13.29 -20.43
CA GLU A 337 11.89 -13.37 -21.74
C GLU A 337 12.42 -14.79 -22.06
N GLY A 338 12.09 -15.80 -21.24
CA GLY A 338 12.41 -17.21 -21.46
C GLY A 338 13.86 -17.64 -21.17
N ILE A 339 14.66 -16.80 -20.50
CA ILE A 339 16.09 -17.02 -20.25
C ILE A 339 16.31 -17.68 -18.88
N PRO A 340 17.22 -18.68 -18.74
CA PRO A 340 17.59 -19.24 -17.43
C PRO A 340 18.24 -18.20 -16.51
N ALA A 341 17.92 -18.23 -15.21
CA ALA A 341 18.50 -17.33 -14.21
C ALA A 341 19.16 -18.09 -13.05
N TYR A 342 20.35 -17.63 -12.65
CA TYR A 342 21.11 -18.16 -11.53
C TYR A 342 21.43 -17.02 -10.54
N ILE A 343 20.92 -17.12 -9.32
CA ILE A 343 21.04 -16.08 -8.30
C ILE A 343 21.92 -16.60 -7.17
N VAL A 344 23.10 -16.02 -7.01
CA VAL A 344 24.05 -16.30 -5.93
C VAL A 344 23.60 -15.58 -4.65
N VAL A 345 23.41 -16.34 -3.58
CA VAL A 345 22.71 -15.93 -2.36
C VAL A 345 23.46 -16.44 -1.12
N PRO A 346 23.74 -15.60 -0.10
CA PRO A 346 24.34 -16.07 1.14
C PRO A 346 23.47 -17.09 1.88
N ARG A 347 24.09 -18.08 2.51
CA ARG A 347 23.41 -19.05 3.41
C ARG A 347 22.62 -18.40 4.55
N THR A 348 22.94 -17.16 4.91
CA THR A 348 22.26 -16.36 5.94
C THR A 348 21.12 -15.47 5.41
N ALA A 349 20.84 -15.46 4.10
CA ALA A 349 19.78 -14.63 3.53
C ALA A 349 18.39 -15.08 3.98
N PRO A 350 17.45 -14.15 4.32
CA PRO A 350 16.11 -14.49 4.77
C PRO A 350 15.39 -15.45 3.82
N GLN A 351 14.79 -16.50 4.38
CA GLN A 351 14.22 -17.62 3.62
C GLN A 351 13.17 -17.15 2.60
N CYS A 352 12.30 -16.20 2.97
CA CYS A 352 11.32 -15.60 2.06
C CYS A 352 11.97 -14.94 0.83
N LYS A 353 13.11 -14.27 0.99
CA LYS A 353 13.83 -13.66 -0.14
C LYS A 353 14.39 -14.73 -1.09
N GLN A 354 14.73 -15.91 -0.59
CA GLN A 354 15.14 -17.07 -1.41
C GLN A 354 13.96 -17.75 -2.10
N ASP A 355 12.84 -17.94 -1.41
CA ASP A 355 11.67 -18.63 -1.96
C ASP A 355 10.96 -17.79 -3.03
N ALA A 356 10.91 -16.47 -2.86
CA ALA A 356 10.50 -15.55 -3.92
C ALA A 356 11.38 -15.67 -5.19
N ILE A 357 12.70 -15.91 -5.06
CA ILE A 357 13.57 -16.17 -6.23
C ILE A 357 13.18 -17.49 -6.91
N ARG A 358 12.96 -18.56 -6.13
CA ARG A 358 12.56 -19.89 -6.63
C ARG A 358 11.18 -19.85 -7.31
N ALA A 359 10.25 -19.03 -6.82
CA ALA A 359 8.90 -18.86 -7.38
C ALA A 359 8.91 -18.32 -8.82
N TYR A 360 9.94 -17.57 -9.22
CA TYR A 360 10.15 -17.15 -10.61
C TYR A 360 10.92 -18.17 -11.47
N GLY A 361 11.20 -19.36 -10.94
CA GLY A 361 11.88 -20.44 -11.66
C GLY A 361 13.41 -20.32 -11.74
N ALA A 362 14.01 -19.39 -10.99
CA ALA A 362 15.46 -19.20 -10.97
C ALA A 362 16.17 -20.15 -10.00
N THR A 363 17.40 -20.54 -10.35
CA THR A 363 18.26 -21.39 -9.53
C THR A 363 18.95 -20.55 -8.45
N VAL A 364 18.71 -20.86 -7.18
CA VAL A 364 19.39 -20.25 -6.04
C VAL A 364 20.70 -20.99 -5.75
N VAL A 365 21.84 -20.30 -5.84
CA VAL A 365 23.18 -20.84 -5.62
C VAL A 365 23.73 -20.34 -4.28
N PRO A 366 23.96 -21.20 -3.27
CA PRO A 366 24.35 -20.76 -1.93
C PRO A 366 25.85 -20.41 -1.84
N CYS A 367 26.16 -19.22 -1.32
CA CYS A 367 27.53 -18.77 -1.00
C CYS A 367 27.67 -18.41 0.49
N ASP A 368 28.89 -18.07 0.91
CA ASP A 368 29.14 -17.59 2.28
C ASP A 368 28.88 -16.07 2.38
N PRO A 369 28.62 -15.51 3.57
CA PRO A 369 28.11 -14.15 3.73
C PRO A 369 29.21 -13.06 3.65
N THR A 370 30.03 -13.10 2.59
CA THR A 370 31.03 -12.07 2.29
C THR A 370 30.94 -11.64 0.82
N ASP A 371 31.20 -10.37 0.52
CA ASP A 371 31.17 -9.87 -0.87
C ASP A 371 32.23 -10.53 -1.76
N LYS A 372 33.35 -10.94 -1.16
CA LYS A 372 34.35 -11.79 -1.83
C LYS A 372 33.74 -13.13 -2.27
N SER A 373 33.12 -13.89 -1.37
CA SER A 373 32.49 -15.18 -1.71
C SER A 373 31.36 -15.02 -2.73
N ARG A 374 30.54 -13.97 -2.60
CA ARG A 374 29.50 -13.60 -3.57
C ARG A 374 30.06 -13.42 -4.98
N ALA A 375 31.14 -12.65 -5.13
CA ALA A 375 31.78 -12.37 -6.41
C ALA A 375 32.52 -13.59 -7.00
N GLU A 376 33.23 -14.35 -6.17
CA GLU A 376 33.92 -15.58 -6.58
C GLU A 376 32.93 -16.65 -7.06
N THR A 377 31.88 -16.95 -6.28
CA THR A 377 30.83 -17.91 -6.68
C THR A 377 30.09 -17.47 -7.94
N ALA A 378 29.78 -16.17 -8.10
CA ALA A 378 29.14 -15.68 -9.33
C ALA A 378 30.05 -15.80 -10.56
N SER A 379 31.36 -15.62 -10.40
CA SER A 379 32.34 -15.83 -11.47
C SER A 379 32.40 -17.29 -11.91
N THR A 380 32.35 -18.23 -10.97
CA THR A 380 32.25 -19.67 -11.27
C THR A 380 30.95 -20.00 -12.02
N VAL A 381 29.80 -19.53 -11.53
CA VAL A 381 28.49 -19.79 -12.19
C VAL A 381 28.44 -19.22 -13.61
N VAL A 382 29.05 -18.05 -13.87
CA VAL A 382 29.20 -17.48 -15.22
C VAL A 382 30.00 -18.43 -16.13
N GLN A 383 31.12 -18.97 -15.65
CA GLN A 383 31.97 -19.89 -16.41
C GLN A 383 31.26 -21.24 -16.69
N GLU A 384 30.54 -21.79 -15.70
CA GLU A 384 29.84 -23.07 -15.82
C GLU A 384 28.61 -23.01 -16.73
N THR A 385 27.87 -21.89 -16.70
CA THR A 385 26.61 -21.73 -17.46
C THR A 385 26.81 -21.10 -18.85
N GLY A 386 27.91 -20.39 -19.07
CA GLY A 386 28.06 -19.49 -20.22
C GLY A 386 27.09 -18.30 -20.18
N GLY A 387 26.60 -17.93 -18.98
CA GLY A 387 25.70 -16.81 -18.75
C GLY A 387 26.41 -15.46 -18.58
N VAL A 388 25.62 -14.38 -18.52
CA VAL A 388 26.13 -13.00 -18.34
C VAL A 388 25.82 -12.50 -16.93
N LEU A 389 26.80 -11.86 -16.29
CA LEU A 389 26.64 -11.22 -14.98
C LEU A 389 25.89 -9.88 -15.10
N VAL A 390 24.70 -9.78 -14.52
CA VAL A 390 23.90 -8.54 -14.45
C VAL A 390 24.07 -7.92 -13.06
N HIS A 391 25.12 -7.12 -12.87
CA HIS A 391 25.49 -6.57 -11.55
C HIS A 391 24.38 -5.69 -10.95
N PRO A 392 24.00 -5.86 -9.67
CA PRO A 392 22.81 -5.22 -9.08
C PRO A 392 22.78 -3.69 -9.08
N ASN A 393 23.93 -3.04 -9.27
CA ASN A 393 24.05 -1.58 -9.17
C ASN A 393 25.18 -0.93 -10.00
N GLN A 394 26.06 -1.72 -10.65
CA GLN A 394 27.15 -1.18 -11.48
C GLN A 394 26.91 -1.37 -12.98
N GLU A 395 25.95 -2.22 -13.35
CA GLU A 395 25.57 -2.47 -14.74
C GLU A 395 24.85 -1.22 -15.32
N PRO A 396 25.37 -0.55 -16.37
CA PRO A 396 24.74 0.63 -16.95
C PRO A 396 23.27 0.44 -17.34
N ALA A 397 22.88 -0.74 -17.86
CA ALA A 397 21.49 -1.04 -18.19
C ALA A 397 20.58 -1.14 -16.95
N VAL A 398 21.13 -1.53 -15.79
CA VAL A 398 20.41 -1.50 -14.50
C VAL A 398 20.32 -0.06 -13.98
N ILE A 399 21.40 0.71 -14.02
CA ILE A 399 21.43 2.12 -13.58
C ILE A 399 20.41 2.95 -14.39
N ALA A 400 20.42 2.84 -15.71
CA ALA A 400 19.43 3.48 -16.59
C ALA A 400 17.99 3.01 -16.29
N GLY A 401 17.82 1.71 -16.02
CA GLY A 401 16.54 1.11 -15.62
C GLY A 401 15.98 1.68 -14.31
N GLN A 402 16.81 1.94 -13.29
CA GLN A 402 16.33 2.64 -12.09
C GLN A 402 16.08 4.14 -12.34
N GLY A 403 16.81 4.74 -13.29
CA GLY A 403 16.64 6.14 -13.69
C GLY A 403 15.25 6.47 -14.25
N THR A 404 14.47 5.47 -14.72
CA THR A 404 13.08 5.71 -15.15
C THR A 404 12.18 6.20 -14.01
N ILE A 405 12.54 5.95 -12.75
CA ILE A 405 11.85 6.51 -11.57
C ILE A 405 11.82 8.04 -11.62
N ALA A 406 12.88 8.69 -12.09
CA ALA A 406 12.90 10.15 -12.25
C ALA A 406 11.94 10.63 -13.33
N LEU A 407 11.72 9.85 -14.40
CA LEU A 407 10.76 10.17 -15.45
C LEU A 407 9.33 10.09 -14.89
N GLU A 408 9.00 9.02 -14.15
CA GLU A 408 7.74 8.88 -13.43
C GLU A 408 7.52 10.05 -12.44
N VAL A 409 8.55 10.44 -11.68
CA VAL A 409 8.49 11.55 -10.70
C VAL A 409 8.26 12.91 -11.37
N LEU A 410 8.99 13.23 -12.45
CA LEU A 410 8.84 14.52 -13.14
C LEU A 410 7.53 14.64 -13.92
N GLU A 411 6.97 13.53 -14.41
CA GLU A 411 5.63 13.50 -15.02
C GLU A 411 4.53 13.67 -13.97
N GLN A 412 4.63 12.98 -12.83
CA GLN A 412 3.60 12.97 -11.79
C GLN A 412 3.64 14.19 -10.86
N ALA A 413 4.82 14.79 -10.67
CA ALA A 413 5.06 15.94 -9.79
C ALA A 413 5.88 17.04 -10.50
N PRO A 414 5.31 17.75 -11.50
CA PRO A 414 6.06 18.77 -12.26
C PRO A 414 6.56 19.95 -11.40
N HIS A 415 5.96 20.18 -10.24
CA HIS A 415 6.37 21.22 -9.28
C HIS A 415 7.37 20.75 -8.21
N ILE A 416 7.95 19.54 -8.36
CA ILE A 416 8.94 19.03 -7.41
C ILE A 416 10.18 19.95 -7.34
N ASN A 417 10.76 20.05 -6.14
CA ASN A 417 11.98 20.81 -5.85
C ASN A 417 13.13 19.91 -5.37
N ALA A 418 12.82 18.76 -4.75
CA ALA A 418 13.83 17.77 -4.35
C ALA A 418 13.35 16.32 -4.46
N VAL A 419 14.30 15.40 -4.63
CA VAL A 419 14.12 13.95 -4.54
C VAL A 419 15.11 13.38 -3.52
N VAL A 420 14.65 12.57 -2.58
CA VAL A 420 15.45 11.89 -1.55
C VAL A 420 15.43 10.39 -1.79
N VAL A 421 16.61 9.80 -1.92
CA VAL A 421 16.79 8.43 -2.42
C VAL A 421 17.68 7.61 -1.47
N PRO A 422 17.21 6.47 -0.92
CA PRO A 422 18.06 5.56 -0.16
C PRO A 422 19.27 5.10 -0.99
N VAL A 423 20.48 5.18 -0.42
CA VAL A 423 21.73 4.79 -1.07
C VAL A 423 22.41 3.64 -0.34
N GLY A 424 22.97 2.73 -1.14
CA GLY A 424 23.96 1.72 -0.77
C GLY A 424 24.94 1.67 -1.93
N GLY A 425 24.89 0.62 -2.76
CA GLY A 425 25.71 0.51 -3.98
C GLY A 425 25.43 1.51 -5.12
N GLY A 426 24.75 2.63 -4.85
CA GLY A 426 24.65 3.79 -5.73
C GLY A 426 23.69 3.71 -6.93
N GLY A 427 23.41 2.53 -7.48
CA GLY A 427 22.78 2.38 -8.80
C GLY A 427 21.42 3.10 -8.97
N MET A 428 20.57 3.09 -7.94
CA MET A 428 19.26 3.77 -7.98
C MET A 428 19.39 5.30 -7.96
N VAL A 429 20.15 5.85 -6.99
CA VAL A 429 20.34 7.30 -6.88
C VAL A 429 21.15 7.86 -8.06
N ALA A 430 22.11 7.11 -8.59
CA ALA A 430 22.86 7.48 -9.80
C ALA A 430 21.94 7.59 -11.02
N GLY A 431 21.10 6.58 -11.27
CA GLY A 431 20.13 6.62 -12.38
C GLY A 431 19.15 7.78 -12.26
N ILE A 432 18.62 8.00 -11.06
CA ILE A 432 17.71 9.12 -10.78
C ILE A 432 18.43 10.47 -10.96
N ALA A 433 19.66 10.62 -10.46
CA ALA A 433 20.42 11.87 -10.59
C ALA A 433 20.70 12.24 -12.04
N VAL A 434 21.08 11.28 -12.89
CA VAL A 434 21.27 11.51 -14.34
C VAL A 434 19.99 12.05 -14.99
N ALA A 435 18.86 11.37 -14.78
CA ALA A 435 17.60 11.74 -15.41
C ALA A 435 16.99 13.04 -14.84
N ILE A 436 17.09 13.28 -13.52
CA ILE A 436 16.68 14.56 -12.92
C ILE A 436 17.54 15.69 -13.46
N LYS A 437 18.88 15.62 -13.38
CA LYS A 437 19.76 16.73 -13.77
C LYS A 437 19.74 17.02 -15.28
N ALA A 438 19.45 16.01 -16.12
CA ALA A 438 19.30 16.22 -17.56
C ALA A 438 17.99 16.93 -17.96
N LEU A 439 16.90 16.77 -17.19
CA LEU A 439 15.57 17.30 -17.52
C LEU A 439 15.18 18.53 -16.69
N ARG A 440 15.62 18.58 -15.44
CA ARG A 440 15.30 19.57 -14.40
C ARG A 440 16.52 19.78 -13.48
N PRO A 441 17.58 20.44 -13.96
CA PRO A 441 18.81 20.67 -13.17
C PRO A 441 18.59 21.51 -11.91
N ASP A 442 17.49 22.26 -11.85
CA ASP A 442 17.01 23.00 -10.69
C ASP A 442 16.56 22.10 -9.52
N VAL A 443 16.10 20.88 -9.81
CA VAL A 443 15.62 19.93 -8.79
C VAL A 443 16.81 19.31 -8.05
N LYS A 444 16.76 19.36 -6.72
CA LYS A 444 17.75 18.78 -5.83
C LYS A 444 17.65 17.25 -5.75
N VAL A 445 18.78 16.57 -5.68
CA VAL A 445 18.83 15.11 -5.49
C VAL A 445 19.68 14.83 -4.25
N PHE A 446 19.05 14.28 -3.22
CA PHE A 446 19.69 13.88 -1.98
C PHE A 446 19.79 12.35 -1.92
N ALA A 447 20.95 11.85 -1.53
CA ALA A 447 21.10 10.47 -1.10
C ALA A 447 20.84 10.36 0.42
N ALA A 448 20.44 9.20 0.91
CA ALA A 448 20.25 8.95 2.33
C ALA A 448 20.68 7.53 2.74
N GLU A 449 21.43 7.39 3.83
CA GLU A 449 21.94 6.09 4.32
C GLU A 449 22.01 5.99 5.87
N PRO A 450 22.07 4.77 6.44
CA PRO A 450 22.27 4.59 7.87
C PRO A 450 23.67 5.02 8.32
N SER A 451 23.78 5.74 9.44
CA SER A 451 25.04 6.18 10.05
C SER A 451 25.95 5.02 10.54
N ASN A 452 25.48 3.78 10.43
CA ASN A 452 26.27 2.57 10.68
C ASN A 452 27.07 2.10 9.44
N VAL A 453 26.69 2.56 8.24
CA VAL A 453 27.28 2.18 6.95
C VAL A 453 27.42 3.39 6.02
N ASP A 454 27.98 4.48 6.55
CA ASP A 454 28.00 5.84 5.97
C ASP A 454 29.01 6.06 4.80
N ASP A 455 29.21 5.07 3.92
CA ASP A 455 30.29 5.14 2.93
C ASP A 455 30.02 6.05 1.72
N CYS A 456 28.75 6.30 1.36
CA CYS A 456 28.43 7.30 0.36
C CYS A 456 28.72 8.72 0.89
N TYR A 457 28.37 8.98 2.15
CA TYR A 457 28.60 10.23 2.87
C TYR A 457 30.09 10.49 3.08
N GLN A 458 30.84 9.51 3.62
CA GLN A 458 32.30 9.60 3.75
C GLN A 458 32.97 9.88 2.40
N SER A 459 32.51 9.22 1.32
CA SER A 459 33.03 9.47 -0.02
C SER A 459 32.70 10.88 -0.53
N LYS A 460 31.45 11.35 -0.34
CA LYS A 460 31.01 12.69 -0.74
C LYS A 460 31.78 13.80 -0.01
N VAL A 461 31.96 13.66 1.31
CA VAL A 461 32.70 14.62 2.16
C VAL A 461 34.19 14.68 1.79
N ARG A 462 34.81 13.56 1.40
CA ARG A 462 36.23 13.51 1.02
C ARG A 462 36.50 13.86 -0.45
N GLY A 463 35.50 13.70 -1.32
CA GLY A 463 35.66 13.84 -2.76
C GLY A 463 36.30 12.62 -3.45
N GLU A 464 36.46 11.49 -2.76
CA GLU A 464 37.04 10.24 -3.26
C GLU A 464 36.23 9.00 -2.83
N LEU A 465 36.24 7.96 -3.67
CA LEU A 465 35.55 6.69 -3.36
C LEU A 465 36.21 6.00 -2.15
N THR A 466 35.46 5.91 -1.06
CA THR A 466 35.90 5.36 0.23
C THR A 466 35.04 4.14 0.61
N PRO A 467 35.40 2.91 0.21
CA PRO A 467 34.59 1.71 0.50
C PRO A 467 34.54 1.37 2.00
N ASN A 468 33.42 0.81 2.46
CA ASN A 468 33.30 0.33 3.83
C ASN A 468 33.95 -1.04 4.01
N LEU A 469 35.16 -1.06 4.55
CA LEU A 469 35.89 -2.30 4.82
C LEU A 469 35.28 -3.11 5.98
N HIS A 470 34.58 -2.46 6.91
CA HIS A 470 34.07 -3.04 8.16
C HIS A 470 32.64 -2.55 8.50
N PRO A 471 31.63 -2.83 7.63
CA PRO A 471 30.29 -2.28 7.78
C PRO A 471 29.59 -2.84 9.02
N ARG A 472 29.21 -1.94 9.94
CA ARG A 472 28.43 -2.25 11.14
C ARG A 472 27.02 -2.72 10.74
N ASP A 473 26.31 -3.38 11.65
CA ASP A 473 24.96 -3.83 11.38
C ASP A 473 23.95 -2.68 11.32
N THR A 474 22.95 -2.85 10.46
CA THR A 474 21.83 -1.94 10.27
C THR A 474 20.58 -2.76 9.93
N ILE A 475 19.41 -2.30 10.37
CA ILE A 475 18.12 -2.88 9.98
C ILE A 475 17.78 -2.63 8.49
N ALA A 476 18.46 -1.68 7.84
CA ALA A 476 18.31 -1.36 6.43
C ALA A 476 19.14 -2.32 5.55
N ASP A 477 18.79 -3.61 5.55
CA ASP A 477 19.64 -4.69 5.00
C ASP A 477 20.04 -4.48 3.53
N ALA A 478 19.14 -3.93 2.71
CA ALA A 478 19.37 -3.74 1.27
C ALA A 478 20.35 -2.61 0.92
N VAL A 479 20.79 -1.79 1.88
CA VAL A 479 21.87 -0.78 1.71
C VAL A 479 23.16 -1.13 2.45
N LYS A 480 23.28 -2.32 3.05
CA LYS A 480 24.56 -2.83 3.60
C LYS A 480 25.50 -3.30 2.48
N THR A 481 25.87 -2.40 1.57
CA THR A 481 26.78 -2.60 0.43
C THR A 481 27.26 -1.26 -0.12
N SER A 482 28.57 -1.08 -0.30
CA SER A 482 29.17 0.22 -0.64
C SER A 482 28.97 0.67 -2.09
N ILE A 483 29.04 1.97 -2.33
CA ILE A 483 29.09 2.55 -3.68
C ILE A 483 30.29 2.03 -4.49
N GLY A 484 30.13 1.95 -5.82
CA GLY A 484 31.14 1.40 -6.73
C GLY A 484 31.62 2.36 -7.84
N PRO A 485 32.60 1.93 -8.67
CA PRO A 485 33.32 2.79 -9.62
C PRO A 485 32.45 3.37 -10.75
N ASN A 486 31.34 2.72 -11.13
CA ASN A 486 30.43 3.23 -12.15
C ASN A 486 29.38 4.20 -11.56
N THR A 487 29.06 4.05 -10.28
CA THR A 487 28.07 4.89 -9.58
C THR A 487 28.68 6.10 -8.90
N TRP A 488 29.92 6.00 -8.41
CA TRP A 488 30.59 7.08 -7.68
C TRP A 488 30.75 8.38 -8.50
N PRO A 489 31.22 8.39 -9.75
CA PRO A 489 31.36 9.64 -10.52
C PRO A 489 30.03 10.39 -10.65
N ILE A 490 28.94 9.65 -10.88
CA ILE A 490 27.59 10.19 -10.97
C ILE A 490 27.14 10.79 -9.63
N ILE A 491 27.41 10.11 -8.51
CA ILE A 491 27.07 10.60 -7.16
C ILE A 491 27.91 11.82 -6.75
N ARG A 492 29.20 11.82 -7.11
CA ARG A 492 30.10 12.95 -6.88
C ARG A 492 29.60 14.20 -7.59
N ASP A 493 29.19 14.07 -8.86
CA ASP A 493 28.92 15.21 -9.75
C ASP A 493 27.45 15.65 -9.80
N LEU A 494 26.48 14.74 -9.64
CA LEU A 494 25.04 15.02 -9.90
C LEU A 494 24.11 14.92 -8.67
N VAL A 495 24.52 14.25 -7.59
CA VAL A 495 23.79 14.28 -6.31
C VAL A 495 24.22 15.54 -5.56
N ASP A 496 23.28 16.30 -5.01
CA ASP A 496 23.59 17.55 -4.30
C ASP A 496 24.24 17.27 -2.94
N ASP A 497 23.67 16.36 -2.13
CA ASP A 497 24.23 15.99 -0.82
C ASP A 497 23.85 14.55 -0.39
N VAL A 498 24.50 14.04 0.67
CA VAL A 498 24.21 12.73 1.30
C VAL A 498 23.84 12.93 2.77
N LEU A 499 22.71 12.38 3.18
CA LEU A 499 22.17 12.50 4.55
C LEU A 499 22.37 11.20 5.33
N THR A 500 22.71 11.32 6.62
CA THR A 500 22.97 10.15 7.48
C THR A 500 21.94 10.08 8.61
N VAL A 501 21.37 8.89 8.84
CA VAL A 501 20.31 8.67 9.84
C VAL A 501 20.61 7.52 10.79
N SER A 502 20.19 7.64 12.04
CA SER A 502 20.34 6.59 13.04
C SER A 502 19.33 5.45 12.86
N GLU A 503 19.65 4.29 13.42
CA GLU A 503 18.76 3.12 13.45
C GLU A 503 17.37 3.45 14.05
N GLU A 504 17.31 4.31 15.09
CA GLU A 504 16.05 4.69 15.73
C GLU A 504 15.20 5.64 14.85
N GLU A 505 15.83 6.52 14.07
CA GLU A 505 15.13 7.34 13.07
C GLU A 505 14.59 6.47 11.92
N ILE A 506 15.37 5.48 11.47
CA ILE A 506 14.93 4.50 10.45
C ILE A 506 13.73 3.70 10.99
N LYS A 507 13.78 3.19 12.24
CA LYS A 507 12.65 2.52 12.90
C LYS A 507 11.42 3.42 12.96
N ARG A 508 11.57 4.67 13.44
CA ARG A 508 10.46 5.64 13.60
C ARG A 508 9.83 6.00 12.25
N ALA A 509 10.64 6.26 11.23
CA ALA A 509 10.17 6.55 9.87
C ALA A 509 9.45 5.35 9.25
N THR A 510 10.02 4.15 9.37
CA THR A 510 9.42 2.89 8.90
C THR A 510 8.05 2.67 9.55
N TRP A 511 7.97 2.80 10.88
CA TRP A 511 6.72 2.72 11.64
C TRP A 511 5.71 3.78 11.20
N LEU A 512 6.12 5.03 10.97
CA LEU A 512 5.24 6.10 10.48
C LEU A 512 4.66 5.79 9.09
N VAL A 513 5.44 5.21 8.16
CA VAL A 513 4.89 4.79 6.86
C VAL A 513 3.87 3.67 7.02
N TRP A 514 4.15 2.67 7.85
CA TRP A 514 3.22 1.55 8.09
C TRP A 514 1.94 2.02 8.79
N GLU A 515 2.06 2.91 9.78
CA GLU A 515 0.93 3.41 10.56
C GLU A 515 0.10 4.45 9.79
N ARG A 516 0.73 5.34 9.02
CA ARG A 516 0.06 6.50 8.39
C ARG A 516 -0.22 6.33 6.90
N MET A 517 0.70 5.75 6.14
CA MET A 517 0.51 5.49 4.70
C MET A 517 -0.07 4.10 4.41
N LYS A 518 -0.05 3.19 5.39
CA LYS A 518 -0.50 1.78 5.27
C LYS A 518 0.27 0.98 4.21
N LEU A 519 1.48 1.42 3.86
CA LEU A 519 2.39 0.71 2.97
C LEU A 519 3.36 -0.11 3.81
N LEU A 520 3.39 -1.43 3.64
CA LEU A 520 4.48 -2.25 4.20
C LEU A 520 5.75 -1.98 3.39
N ILE A 521 6.61 -1.13 3.93
CA ILE A 521 7.93 -0.81 3.38
C ILE A 521 9.03 -1.52 4.17
N GLU A 522 10.16 -1.82 3.53
CA GLU A 522 11.35 -2.33 4.24
C GLU A 522 12.12 -1.19 4.93
N PRO A 523 12.90 -1.45 5.99
CA PRO A 523 13.57 -0.37 6.73
C PRO A 523 14.49 0.49 5.85
N THR A 524 15.10 -0.10 4.81
CA THR A 524 15.83 0.63 3.76
C THR A 524 15.01 1.70 3.06
N ALA A 525 13.73 1.44 2.77
CA ALA A 525 12.83 2.44 2.19
C ALA A 525 12.42 3.51 3.22
N GLY A 526 12.48 3.18 4.52
CA GLY A 526 12.27 4.12 5.62
C GLY A 526 13.39 5.17 5.75
N VAL A 527 14.62 4.84 5.31
CA VAL A 527 15.80 5.74 5.34
C VAL A 527 15.52 7.09 4.68
N GLY A 528 14.83 7.11 3.54
CA GLY A 528 14.51 8.35 2.83
C GLY A 528 13.55 9.28 3.59
N LEU A 529 12.60 8.72 4.34
CA LEU A 529 11.72 9.51 5.21
C LEU A 529 12.43 9.90 6.51
N ALA A 530 13.24 9.01 7.09
CA ALA A 530 14.07 9.31 8.24
C ALA A 530 14.95 10.54 7.97
N ALA A 531 15.56 10.61 6.79
CA ALA A 531 16.38 11.75 6.38
C ALA A 531 15.56 13.04 6.34
N VAL A 532 14.39 13.06 5.70
CA VAL A 532 13.51 14.24 5.63
C VAL A 532 12.98 14.69 7.00
N LEU A 533 12.88 13.78 7.98
CA LEU A 533 12.48 14.10 9.36
C LEU A 533 13.65 14.51 10.27
N SER A 534 14.90 14.29 9.85
CA SER A 534 16.10 14.56 10.65
C SER A 534 16.40 16.06 10.81
N GLU A 535 17.20 16.42 11.82
CA GLU A 535 17.72 17.78 11.99
C GLU A 535 18.62 18.22 10.81
N GLN A 536 19.29 17.27 10.14
CA GLN A 536 20.10 17.57 8.94
C GLN A 536 19.24 18.15 7.81
N PHE A 537 18.03 17.61 7.60
CA PHE A 537 17.13 18.11 6.56
C PHE A 537 16.41 19.41 6.97
N GLN A 538 16.27 19.70 8.26
CA GLN A 538 15.76 21.00 8.74
C GLN A 538 16.72 22.16 8.45
N ALA A 539 17.99 21.89 8.16
CA ALA A 539 18.97 22.88 7.69
C ALA A 539 18.95 23.11 6.17
N VAL A 540 18.16 22.34 5.40
CA VAL A 540 18.01 22.54 3.95
C VAL A 540 17.22 23.84 3.68
N PRO A 541 17.61 24.65 2.67
CA PRO A 541 16.91 25.90 2.32
C PRO A 541 15.39 25.78 2.15
N TRP A 542 14.66 26.79 2.65
CA TRP A 542 13.20 26.81 2.78
C TRP A 542 12.42 26.82 1.45
N ASP A 543 13.09 27.04 0.32
CA ASP A 543 12.56 26.92 -1.03
C ASP A 543 12.43 25.45 -1.49
N VAL A 544 13.06 24.51 -0.79
CA VAL A 544 12.86 23.05 -0.97
C VAL A 544 11.57 22.62 -0.26
N GLN A 545 10.42 22.91 -0.88
CA GLN A 545 9.10 22.62 -0.29
C GLN A 545 8.45 21.34 -0.84
N ASN A 546 8.58 21.09 -2.15
CA ASN A 546 8.00 19.90 -2.78
C ASN A 546 9.06 18.79 -2.84
N VAL A 547 9.02 17.85 -1.90
CA VAL A 547 10.02 16.79 -1.71
C VAL A 547 9.43 15.41 -2.04
N CYS A 548 10.10 14.67 -2.92
CA CYS A 548 9.76 13.29 -3.26
C CYS A 548 10.65 12.32 -2.47
N ILE A 549 10.06 11.33 -1.79
CA ILE A 549 10.81 10.29 -1.06
C ILE A 549 10.66 8.97 -1.83
N VAL A 550 11.77 8.39 -2.27
CA VAL A 550 11.78 7.12 -3.02
C VAL A 550 11.71 5.94 -2.06
N LEU A 551 10.49 5.47 -1.79
CA LEU A 551 10.21 4.26 -1.01
C LEU A 551 10.59 3.02 -1.83
N CYS A 552 11.86 2.59 -1.72
CA CYS A 552 12.51 1.69 -2.67
C CYS A 552 12.14 0.20 -2.59
N GLY A 553 11.40 -0.24 -1.56
CA GLY A 553 11.10 -1.65 -1.34
C GLY A 553 10.16 -1.93 -0.16
N GLY A 554 9.70 -3.17 -0.07
CA GLY A 554 8.73 -3.68 0.90
C GLY A 554 8.95 -5.13 1.31
N ASN A 555 10.14 -5.69 1.01
CA ASN A 555 10.40 -7.13 1.13
C ASN A 555 10.89 -7.50 2.53
N VAL A 556 9.95 -7.47 3.47
CA VAL A 556 10.20 -7.62 4.92
C VAL A 556 9.87 -9.02 5.42
N ASP A 557 10.82 -9.67 6.08
CA ASP A 557 10.48 -10.79 6.97
C ASP A 557 9.96 -10.22 8.29
N LEU A 558 8.64 -10.29 8.53
CA LEU A 558 8.04 -9.74 9.74
C LEU A 558 8.61 -10.35 11.03
N ARG A 559 9.23 -11.54 10.96
CA ARG A 559 9.82 -12.24 12.10
C ARG A 559 11.21 -11.73 12.47
N SER A 560 11.91 -11.04 11.56
CA SER A 560 13.21 -10.40 11.87
C SER A 560 13.07 -8.99 12.46
N LEU A 561 11.84 -8.50 12.64
CA LEU A 561 11.53 -7.17 13.19
C LEU A 561 11.44 -7.19 14.72
N THR A 562 12.48 -7.69 15.39
CA THR A 562 12.50 -7.82 16.86
C THR A 562 12.26 -6.50 17.59
N TRP A 563 12.60 -5.37 16.98
CA TRP A 563 12.43 -4.01 17.52
C TRP A 563 10.98 -3.49 17.58
N LEU A 564 9.99 -4.20 17.04
CA LEU A 564 8.59 -3.75 17.07
C LEU A 564 7.98 -3.72 18.48
N THR A 565 8.50 -4.52 19.41
CA THR A 565 8.11 -4.47 20.82
C THR A 565 8.62 -3.21 21.51
N ASP A 566 9.79 -2.74 21.11
CA ASP A 566 10.60 -1.81 21.91
C ASP A 566 10.13 -0.36 21.75
N LEU A 567 9.60 -0.02 20.57
CA LEU A 567 9.02 1.30 20.28
C LEU A 567 7.76 1.62 21.11
N SER A 568 7.10 0.60 21.66
CA SER A 568 5.86 0.79 22.44
C SER A 568 6.07 1.54 23.77
N GLY A 569 7.32 1.70 24.22
CA GLY A 569 7.68 2.35 25.49
C GLY A 569 8.08 3.84 25.40
N LYS A 570 8.10 4.46 24.21
CA LYS A 570 8.55 5.87 24.04
C LYS A 570 7.66 6.68 23.10
N ALA A 571 6.50 7.08 23.62
CA ALA A 571 5.66 8.13 23.05
C ALA A 571 5.61 9.31 24.04
N GLU A 572 6.61 10.19 23.94
CA GLU A 572 6.62 11.56 24.48
C GLU A 572 6.63 12.55 23.29
#